data_AF-A0A7W6KL34-F1
#
_entry.id   AF-A0A7W6KL34-F1
#
_cell.length_a   1.000
_cell.length_b   1.000
_cell.length_c   1.000
_cell.angle_alpha   90.00
_cell.angle_beta   90.00
_cell.angle_gamma   90.00
#
_symmetry.space_group_name_H-M   'P 1'
#
loop_
_entity.id
_entity.type
_entity.pdbx_description
1 polymer ?
#
loop_
_entity_poly.entity_id
_entity_poly.type
_entity_poly.pdbx_seq_one_letter_code
_entity_poly.pdbx_strand_id
1 'polypeptide(L)'
;MRSLSAACLFLFSAALPAQANWSFAVHPHPDFTDEYSAEEDAIFSDLEAVGNGFRNCAARIMFEYLIYNRRYPEFAFTHAFNDGLEAWKLHVLKTGRASSAFCIVLEVTEELRELYSYDFATPTEGLFCGKPGRPYINAEESRIMGLLDRLVSYAATGHYFALPALAEVEDWSDIRLNPDIRYYVEARQARRYGNEPAPILRDTVIALQGKDRLAFVEDAIARNDLHAVIETSPPCSAFAPEALAKAREAARGDPI
;
A
#
# COMPACT_ATOMS: atom_id res chain seq x y z
N MET A 1 25.42 36.49 61.27
CA MET A 1 25.08 37.35 60.12
C MET A 1 25.12 36.44 58.88
N ARG A 2 23.99 35.82 58.50
CA ARG A 2 23.15 36.17 57.35
C ARG A 2 23.93 36.35 56.04
N SER A 3 23.85 35.37 55.14
CA SER A 3 23.15 35.57 53.86
C SER A 3 22.91 34.23 53.16
N LEU A 4 21.63 33.93 52.94
CA LEU A 4 21.14 32.93 52.00
C LEU A 4 21.41 33.47 50.58
N SER A 5 22.02 32.67 49.69
CA SER A 5 21.94 32.94 48.25
C SER A 5 21.03 31.91 47.61
N ALA A 6 19.96 32.47 47.07
CA ALA A 6 18.82 31.81 46.47
C ALA A 6 19.21 30.94 45.27
N ALA A 7 18.48 29.84 45.18
CA ALA A 7 18.21 29.06 43.99
C ALA A 7 18.11 29.91 42.71
N CYS A 8 18.96 29.63 41.73
CA CYS A 8 18.63 29.77 40.32
C CYS A 8 18.36 28.38 39.76
N LEU A 9 17.16 27.85 40.04
CA LEU A 9 16.56 26.84 39.17
C LEU A 9 16.30 27.55 37.83
N PHE A 10 17.23 27.40 36.89
CA PHE A 10 16.92 27.64 35.49
C PHE A 10 15.93 26.55 35.07
N LEU A 11 14.65 26.87 35.20
CA LEU A 11 13.60 26.23 34.41
C LEU A 11 13.93 26.53 32.94
N PHE A 12 14.69 25.63 32.32
CA PHE A 12 14.60 25.45 30.87
C PHE A 12 13.17 24.99 30.61
N SER A 13 12.28 25.95 30.42
CA SER A 13 11.07 25.74 29.63
C SER A 13 11.56 25.32 28.26
N ALA A 14 11.71 24.01 28.05
CA ALA A 14 11.73 23.43 26.73
C ALA A 14 10.40 23.84 26.10
N ALA A 15 10.41 24.95 25.37
CA ALA A 15 9.42 25.20 24.36
C ALA A 15 9.57 24.02 23.40
N LEU A 16 8.73 22.99 23.59
CA LEU A 16 8.46 22.04 22.52
C LEU A 16 8.13 22.93 21.32
N PRO A 17 8.90 22.86 20.21
CA PRO A 17 8.54 23.61 19.02
C PRO A 17 7.09 23.24 18.75
N ALA A 18 6.22 24.24 18.68
CA ALA A 18 4.85 24.06 18.25
C ALA A 18 4.91 23.12 17.04
N GLN A 19 4.24 21.97 17.12
CA GLN A 19 4.20 20.98 16.03
C GLN A 19 4.11 21.77 14.73
N ALA A 20 5.20 21.77 13.98
CA ALA A 20 5.27 22.51 12.74
C ALA A 20 4.02 22.06 11.95
N ASN A 21 3.24 23.03 11.47
CA ASN A 21 1.99 22.79 10.75
C ASN A 21 2.31 22.19 9.37
N TRP A 22 2.94 21.02 9.41
CA TRP A 22 3.55 20.37 8.28
C TRP A 22 2.52 19.44 7.69
N SER A 23 2.35 19.55 6.38
CA SER A 23 1.53 18.63 5.60
C SER A 23 2.08 18.55 4.18
N PHE A 24 1.87 17.42 3.54
CA PHE A 24 2.15 17.22 2.12
C PHE A 24 1.36 18.16 1.19
N ALA A 25 0.25 18.75 1.68
CA ALA A 25 -0.51 19.73 0.90
C ALA A 25 0.24 21.05 0.74
N VAL A 26 1.00 21.45 1.77
CA VAL A 26 1.82 22.67 1.77
C VAL A 26 3.24 22.39 1.27
N HIS A 27 3.76 21.17 1.53
CA HIS A 27 5.11 20.74 1.19
C HIS A 27 5.05 19.49 0.29
N PRO A 28 4.51 19.60 -0.94
CA PRO A 28 4.39 18.44 -1.81
C PRO A 28 5.78 17.95 -2.26
N HIS A 29 5.83 16.68 -2.67
CA HIS A 29 6.93 16.21 -3.51
C HIS A 29 7.05 17.15 -4.73
N PRO A 30 8.25 17.71 -4.97
CA PRO A 30 8.46 18.60 -6.11
C PRO A 30 8.11 17.89 -7.42
N ASP A 31 7.53 18.65 -8.36
CA ASP A 31 7.30 18.14 -9.71
C ASP A 31 8.65 17.98 -10.43
N PHE A 32 8.71 17.06 -11.39
CA PHE A 32 9.88 16.83 -12.23
C PHE A 32 10.11 18.06 -13.12
N THR A 33 10.80 19.05 -12.56
CA THR A 33 11.16 20.34 -13.16
C THR A 33 12.68 20.41 -13.25
N ASP A 34 13.21 21.29 -14.10
CA ASP A 34 14.65 21.40 -14.39
C ASP A 34 15.54 21.54 -13.14
N GLU A 35 15.02 22.15 -12.06
CA GLU A 35 15.74 22.28 -10.78
C GLU A 35 15.76 20.97 -9.97
N TYR A 36 14.67 20.19 -10.01
CA TYR A 36 14.62 18.87 -9.37
C TYR A 36 15.45 17.86 -10.15
N SER A 37 15.43 17.91 -11.48
CA SER A 37 16.24 17.03 -12.32
C SER A 37 17.73 17.26 -12.11
N ALA A 38 18.20 18.49 -11.88
CA ALA A 38 19.61 18.75 -11.59
C ALA A 38 20.09 18.16 -10.24
N GLU A 39 19.22 18.16 -9.21
CA GLU A 39 19.52 17.52 -7.93
C GLU A 39 19.50 15.99 -8.04
N GLU A 40 18.56 15.45 -8.82
CA GLU A 40 18.50 14.03 -9.16
C GLU A 40 19.75 13.61 -9.94
N ASP A 41 20.15 14.37 -10.98
CA ASP A 41 21.31 14.12 -11.84
C ASP A 41 22.63 14.12 -11.07
N ALA A 42 22.81 15.05 -10.13
CA ALA A 42 23.99 15.08 -9.27
C ALA A 42 24.11 13.82 -8.40
N ILE A 43 22.98 13.37 -7.84
CA ILE A 43 22.91 12.15 -7.02
C ILE A 43 22.99 10.88 -7.89
N PHE A 44 22.46 10.91 -9.12
CA PHE A 44 22.58 9.83 -10.09
C PHE A 44 24.03 9.58 -10.48
N SER A 45 24.81 10.65 -10.70
CA SER A 45 26.25 10.53 -10.98
C SER A 45 26.99 9.86 -9.82
N ASP A 46 26.61 10.13 -8.57
CA ASP A 46 27.20 9.49 -7.38
C ASP A 46 26.80 8.00 -7.27
N LEU A 47 25.61 7.64 -7.72
CA LEU A 47 25.08 6.27 -7.71
C LEU A 47 25.67 5.36 -8.78
N GLU A 48 25.86 5.89 -9.98
CA GLU A 48 26.54 5.15 -11.05
C GLU A 48 27.99 4.80 -10.63
N ALA A 49 28.62 5.66 -9.82
CA ALA A 49 29.96 5.41 -9.29
C ALA A 49 30.04 4.26 -8.26
N VAL A 50 28.94 3.87 -7.62
CA VAL A 50 28.88 2.74 -6.67
C VAL A 50 28.38 1.42 -7.28
N GLY A 51 28.27 1.35 -8.61
CA GLY A 51 28.24 0.08 -9.35
C GLY A 51 26.88 -0.60 -9.51
N ASN A 52 25.78 0.04 -9.10
CA ASN A 52 24.42 -0.46 -9.30
C ASN A 52 23.48 0.72 -9.56
N GLY A 53 23.64 1.40 -10.71
CA GLY A 53 22.89 2.60 -11.12
C GLY A 53 21.36 2.44 -11.17
N PHE A 54 20.68 3.09 -12.12
CA PHE A 54 19.21 3.24 -12.29
C PHE A 54 18.30 2.02 -11.97
N ARG A 55 18.82 0.78 -11.93
CA ARG A 55 18.07 -0.46 -11.69
C ARG A 55 17.89 -0.84 -10.22
N ASN A 56 18.56 -0.20 -9.26
CA ASN A 56 18.37 -0.51 -7.84
C ASN A 56 17.20 0.30 -7.25
N CYS A 57 16.04 -0.33 -7.11
CA CYS A 57 14.84 0.34 -6.60
C CYS A 57 14.95 0.83 -5.15
N ALA A 58 15.59 0.05 -4.27
CA ALA A 58 15.78 0.44 -2.87
C ALA A 58 16.64 1.70 -2.76
N ALA A 59 17.71 1.78 -3.56
CA ALA A 59 18.54 2.96 -3.67
C ALA A 59 17.69 4.15 -4.12
N ARG A 60 17.00 4.06 -5.26
CA ARG A 60 16.20 5.16 -5.83
C ARG A 60 15.19 5.77 -4.84
N ILE A 61 14.44 4.91 -4.15
CA ILE A 61 13.49 5.32 -3.10
C ILE A 61 14.21 6.13 -2.02
N MET A 62 15.34 5.61 -1.54
CA MET A 62 16.12 6.25 -0.48
C MET A 62 16.61 7.63 -0.88
N PHE A 63 17.09 7.78 -2.12
CA PHE A 63 17.63 9.05 -2.60
C PHE A 63 16.56 10.12 -2.75
N GLU A 64 15.44 9.80 -3.41
CA GLU A 64 14.34 10.76 -3.54
C GLU A 64 13.81 11.19 -2.15
N TYR A 65 13.76 10.26 -1.19
CA TYR A 65 13.41 10.57 0.20
C TYR A 65 14.42 11.51 0.87
N LEU A 66 15.72 11.31 0.68
CA LEU A 66 16.76 12.19 1.22
C LEU A 66 16.73 13.59 0.59
N ILE A 67 16.46 13.70 -0.72
CA ILE A 67 16.22 14.99 -1.39
C ILE A 67 15.02 15.69 -0.76
N TYR A 68 13.93 14.97 -0.54
CA TYR A 68 12.74 15.49 0.11
C TYR A 68 13.04 16.04 1.50
N ASN A 69 13.75 15.28 2.33
CA ASN A 69 14.17 15.70 3.68
C ASN A 69 15.13 16.89 3.66
N ARG A 70 15.98 17.02 2.65
CA ARG A 70 16.87 18.19 2.50
C ARG A 70 16.07 19.46 2.18
N ARG A 71 15.02 19.34 1.36
CA ARG A 71 14.13 20.45 1.00
C ARG A 71 13.19 20.84 2.15
N TYR A 72 12.76 19.85 2.94
CA TYR A 72 11.82 20.03 4.05
C TYR A 72 12.39 19.44 5.36
N PRO A 73 13.44 20.07 5.94
CA PRO A 73 14.15 19.53 7.11
C PRO A 73 13.25 19.36 8.34
N GLU A 74 12.21 20.18 8.47
CA GLU A 74 11.20 20.06 9.53
C GLU A 74 10.45 18.71 9.49
N PHE A 75 10.28 18.10 8.31
CA PHE A 75 9.71 16.76 8.22
C PHE A 75 10.64 15.72 8.86
N ALA A 76 11.94 15.79 8.54
CA ALA A 76 12.95 14.90 9.09
C ALA A 76 13.15 15.07 10.61
N PHE A 77 12.91 16.26 11.16
CA PHE A 77 12.98 16.49 12.60
C PHE A 77 11.74 16.01 13.37
N THR A 78 10.59 15.89 12.70
CA THR A 78 9.31 15.57 13.36
C THR A 78 8.91 14.09 13.23
N HIS A 79 9.56 13.34 12.34
CA HIS A 79 9.25 11.94 12.10
C HIS A 79 10.49 11.07 12.35
N ALA A 80 10.30 9.91 12.98
CA ALA A 80 11.31 8.86 12.93
C ALA A 80 11.52 8.43 11.47
N PHE A 81 12.75 8.03 11.13
CA PHE A 81 13.15 7.84 9.74
C PHE A 81 12.23 6.91 8.95
N ASN A 82 11.91 5.74 9.51
CA ASN A 82 11.07 4.73 8.85
C ASN A 82 9.60 5.19 8.73
N ASP A 83 9.06 5.81 9.78
CA ASP A 83 7.67 6.32 9.77
C ASP A 83 7.52 7.44 8.74
N GLY A 84 8.51 8.35 8.68
CA GLY A 84 8.57 9.42 7.69
C GLY A 84 8.72 8.87 6.26
N LEU A 85 9.53 7.82 6.07
CA LEU A 85 9.73 7.19 4.77
C LEU A 85 8.42 6.57 4.26
N GLU A 86 7.69 5.83 5.10
CA GLU A 86 6.42 5.22 4.69
C GLU A 86 5.33 6.27 4.45
N ALA A 87 5.27 7.33 5.27
CA ALA A 87 4.36 8.46 5.03
C ALA A 87 4.67 9.16 3.68
N TRP A 88 5.95 9.34 3.37
CA TRP A 88 6.39 9.90 2.10
C TRP A 88 6.07 8.98 0.92
N LYS A 89 6.29 7.67 1.03
CA LYS A 89 5.92 6.69 0.00
C LYS A 89 4.43 6.75 -0.34
N LEU A 90 3.56 6.80 0.68
CA LEU A 90 2.12 6.94 0.48
C LEU A 90 1.75 8.25 -0.23
N HIS A 91 2.39 9.36 0.13
CA HIS A 91 2.19 10.64 -0.56
C HIS A 91 2.64 10.60 -2.03
N VAL A 92 3.80 10.01 -2.29
CA VAL A 92 4.32 9.82 -3.65
C VAL A 92 3.34 9.01 -4.50
N LEU A 93 2.86 7.88 -3.99
CA LEU A 93 1.90 7.03 -4.71
C LEU A 93 0.57 7.74 -4.95
N LYS A 94 0.07 8.50 -3.96
CA LYS A 94 -1.18 9.27 -4.09
C LYS A 94 -1.09 10.36 -5.16
N THR A 95 0.08 10.99 -5.30
CA THR A 95 0.26 12.10 -6.23
C THR A 95 0.83 11.68 -7.59
N GLY A 96 1.47 10.51 -7.67
CA GLY A 96 2.14 10.01 -8.88
C GLY A 96 3.29 10.89 -9.36
N ARG A 97 3.86 11.72 -8.48
CA ARG A 97 4.83 12.77 -8.86
C ARG A 97 6.28 12.30 -8.88
N ALA A 98 6.62 11.25 -8.14
CA ALA A 98 7.99 10.80 -8.00
C ALA A 98 8.33 9.71 -9.01
N SER A 99 9.56 9.75 -9.52
CA SER A 99 10.03 8.83 -10.54
C SER A 99 10.21 7.41 -9.96
N SER A 100 10.42 7.30 -8.64
CA SER A 100 10.45 6.05 -7.86
C SER A 100 9.09 5.39 -7.60
N ALA A 101 7.96 5.97 -8.01
CA ALA A 101 6.64 5.43 -7.66
C ALA A 101 6.42 3.97 -8.09
N PHE A 102 7.00 3.54 -9.21
CA PHE A 102 7.05 2.13 -9.60
C PHE A 102 7.88 1.27 -8.62
N CYS A 103 9.07 1.75 -8.27
CA CYS A 103 9.99 1.07 -7.36
C CYS A 103 9.40 0.85 -5.97
N ILE A 104 8.61 1.80 -5.47
CA ILE A 104 7.93 1.69 -4.16
C ILE A 104 7.01 0.45 -4.13
N VAL A 105 6.27 0.22 -5.21
CA VAL A 105 5.40 -0.96 -5.33
C VAL A 105 6.26 -2.22 -5.53
N LEU A 106 7.29 -2.14 -6.38
CA LEU A 106 8.15 -3.27 -6.70
C LEU A 106 8.88 -3.83 -5.47
N GLU A 107 9.37 -2.96 -4.57
CA GLU A 107 10.01 -3.36 -3.31
C GLU A 107 9.14 -4.34 -2.51
N VAL A 108 7.84 -4.05 -2.40
CA VAL A 108 6.89 -4.89 -1.66
C VAL A 108 6.57 -6.18 -2.42
N THR A 109 6.35 -6.09 -3.74
CA THR A 109 5.96 -7.28 -4.52
C THR A 109 7.09 -8.27 -4.72
N GLU A 110 8.34 -7.80 -4.89
CA GLU A 110 9.49 -8.70 -5.03
C GLU A 110 9.80 -9.39 -3.71
N GLU A 111 9.72 -8.69 -2.57
CA GLU A 111 9.87 -9.33 -1.25
C GLU A 111 8.77 -10.37 -0.99
N LEU A 112 7.52 -10.08 -1.38
CA LEU A 112 6.45 -11.08 -1.35
C LEU A 112 6.79 -12.27 -2.25
N ARG A 113 7.13 -12.04 -3.53
CA ARG A 113 7.48 -13.12 -4.47
C ARG A 113 8.64 -13.98 -3.97
N GLU A 114 9.67 -13.38 -3.39
CA GLU A 114 10.77 -14.11 -2.76
C GLU A 114 10.21 -15.05 -1.68
N LEU A 115 9.42 -14.53 -0.74
CA LEU A 115 8.81 -15.33 0.34
C LEU A 115 7.92 -16.49 -0.17
N TYR A 116 7.31 -16.36 -1.35
CA TYR A 116 6.51 -17.42 -1.98
C TYR A 116 7.28 -18.35 -2.93
N SER A 117 8.44 -17.92 -3.46
CA SER A 117 9.22 -18.66 -4.46
C SER A 117 10.22 -19.65 -3.87
N TYR A 118 10.65 -19.46 -2.62
CA TYR A 118 11.58 -20.37 -1.95
C TYR A 118 10.88 -21.60 -1.38
N ASP A 119 11.64 -22.65 -1.04
CA ASP A 119 11.21 -23.90 -0.35
C ASP A 119 10.41 -23.70 0.97
N PHE A 120 10.17 -22.44 1.36
CA PHE A 120 9.26 -22.00 2.41
C PHE A 120 7.85 -21.82 1.87
N ALA A 121 7.28 -22.83 1.20
CA ALA A 121 5.85 -22.87 0.85
C ALA A 121 5.02 -22.85 2.14
N THR A 122 4.98 -21.68 2.77
CA THR A 122 4.21 -21.37 3.96
C THR A 122 2.80 -21.32 3.45
N PRO A 123 1.93 -22.28 3.82
CA PRO A 123 0.57 -22.26 3.33
C PRO A 123 -0.09 -20.99 3.84
N THR A 124 -0.39 -20.04 2.96
CA THR A 124 -1.07 -18.79 3.31
C THR A 124 -2.55 -18.82 2.97
N GLU A 125 -3.10 -20.01 2.70
CA GLU A 125 -4.53 -20.24 2.55
C GLU A 125 -5.28 -19.65 3.75
N GLY A 126 -6.26 -18.80 3.43
CA GLY A 126 -7.09 -18.11 4.41
C GLY A 126 -6.38 -17.05 5.25
N LEU A 127 -5.08 -16.82 5.08
CA LEU A 127 -4.32 -15.79 5.80
C LEU A 127 -4.82 -14.38 5.42
N PHE A 128 -5.11 -14.20 4.13
CA PHE A 128 -5.49 -12.92 3.57
C PHE A 128 -6.48 -13.09 2.41
N CYS A 129 -7.38 -12.12 2.26
CA CYS A 129 -8.28 -12.03 1.10
C CYS A 129 -8.50 -10.58 0.64
N GLY A 130 -7.52 -9.71 0.87
CA GLY A 130 -7.68 -8.25 0.76
C GLY A 130 -7.88 -7.58 2.14
N LYS A 131 -8.11 -8.38 3.17
CA LYS A 131 -8.02 -8.04 4.60
C LYS A 131 -7.53 -9.25 5.38
N PRO A 132 -7.11 -9.09 6.65
CA PRO A 132 -6.71 -10.21 7.49
C PRO A 132 -7.82 -11.27 7.59
N GLY A 133 -7.45 -12.54 7.38
CA GLY A 133 -8.35 -13.69 7.48
C GLY A 133 -8.15 -14.44 8.80
N ARG A 134 -7.28 -15.45 8.80
CA ARG A 134 -6.85 -16.14 10.04
C ARG A 134 -5.67 -15.41 10.71
N PRO A 135 -5.43 -15.64 12.02
CA PRO A 135 -4.20 -15.18 12.66
C PRO A 135 -2.95 -15.79 12.01
N TYR A 136 -1.87 -15.00 11.95
CA TYR A 136 -0.56 -15.50 11.58
C TYR A 136 0.02 -16.36 12.73
N ILE A 137 0.75 -17.42 12.38
CA ILE A 137 1.26 -18.40 13.36
C ILE A 137 2.78 -18.40 13.52
N ASN A 138 3.51 -17.72 12.64
CA ASN A 138 4.97 -17.63 12.66
C ASN A 138 5.47 -16.25 12.18
N ALA A 139 6.79 -16.05 12.20
CA ALA A 139 7.42 -14.80 11.83
C ALA A 139 7.28 -14.51 10.33
N GLU A 140 7.30 -15.55 9.50
CA GLU A 140 7.16 -15.48 8.06
C GLU A 140 5.76 -14.98 7.66
N GLU A 141 4.70 -15.55 8.21
CA GLU A 141 3.32 -15.08 7.99
C GLU A 141 3.10 -13.67 8.54
N SER A 142 3.72 -13.33 9.67
CA SER A 142 3.70 -11.95 10.19
C SER A 142 4.35 -10.98 9.21
N ARG A 143 5.46 -11.37 8.57
CA ARG A 143 6.15 -10.57 7.55
C ARG A 143 5.32 -10.44 6.28
N ILE A 144 4.75 -11.54 5.79
CA ILE A 144 3.84 -11.56 4.63
C ILE A 144 2.64 -10.64 4.89
N MET A 145 1.99 -10.75 6.06
CA MET A 145 0.86 -9.89 6.41
C MET A 145 1.24 -8.41 6.47
N GLY A 146 2.42 -8.06 6.99
CA GLY A 146 2.90 -6.68 6.98
C GLY A 146 3.10 -6.14 5.55
N LEU A 147 3.63 -6.97 4.64
CA LEU A 147 3.79 -6.60 3.23
C LEU A 147 2.44 -6.47 2.50
N LEU A 148 1.50 -7.37 2.77
CA LEU A 148 0.15 -7.30 2.20
C LEU A 148 -0.62 -6.07 2.70
N ASP A 149 -0.48 -5.70 3.96
CA ASP A 149 -1.08 -4.49 4.53
C ASP A 149 -0.51 -3.20 3.90
N ARG A 150 0.82 -3.17 3.68
CA ARG A 150 1.47 -2.10 2.90
C ARG A 150 0.96 -2.05 1.47
N LEU A 151 0.84 -3.19 0.80
CA LEU A 151 0.33 -3.26 -0.57
C LEU A 151 -1.12 -2.80 -0.68
N VAL A 152 -1.98 -3.14 0.29
CA VAL A 152 -3.35 -2.62 0.38
C VAL A 152 -3.36 -1.11 0.58
N SER A 153 -2.54 -0.60 1.50
CA SER A 153 -2.41 0.84 1.75
C SER A 153 -1.95 1.59 0.49
N TYR A 154 -1.02 1.00 -0.28
CA TYR A 154 -0.57 1.53 -1.55
C TYR A 154 -1.66 1.46 -2.63
N ALA A 155 -2.38 0.35 -2.75
CA ALA A 155 -3.48 0.21 -3.70
C ALA A 155 -4.63 1.21 -3.39
N ALA A 156 -4.87 1.49 -2.11
CA ALA A 156 -5.88 2.45 -1.66
C ALA A 156 -5.58 3.90 -2.07
N THR A 157 -4.33 4.22 -2.42
CA THR A 157 -4.00 5.53 -3.02
C THR A 157 -4.56 5.69 -4.44
N GLY A 158 -5.07 4.63 -5.06
CA GLY A 158 -5.50 4.61 -6.45
C GLY A 158 -4.34 4.61 -7.46
N HIS A 159 -3.10 4.46 -6.98
CA HIS A 159 -1.92 4.43 -7.83
C HIS A 159 -1.92 3.22 -8.77
N TYR A 160 -1.47 3.46 -9.99
CA TYR A 160 -1.72 2.57 -11.12
C TYR A 160 -0.80 1.37 -11.21
N PHE A 161 0.32 1.40 -10.47
CA PHE A 161 1.15 0.22 -10.26
C PHE A 161 0.71 -0.58 -9.04
N ALA A 162 0.21 0.08 -7.99
CA ALA A 162 -0.13 -0.57 -6.72
C ALA A 162 -1.42 -1.39 -6.82
N LEU A 163 -2.41 -0.86 -7.56
CA LEU A 163 -3.68 -1.55 -7.75
C LEU A 163 -3.54 -2.91 -8.46
N PRO A 164 -2.91 -3.02 -9.66
CA PRO A 164 -2.73 -4.32 -10.31
C PRO A 164 -1.81 -5.25 -9.50
N ALA A 165 -0.80 -4.72 -8.83
CA ALA A 165 0.08 -5.51 -7.96
C ALA A 165 -0.68 -6.26 -6.85
N LEU A 166 -1.76 -5.67 -6.30
CA LEU A 166 -2.63 -6.35 -5.34
C LEU A 166 -3.35 -7.57 -5.95
N ALA A 167 -3.80 -7.47 -7.21
CA ALA A 167 -4.44 -8.59 -7.91
C ALA A 167 -3.45 -9.69 -8.32
N GLU A 168 -2.21 -9.32 -8.68
CA GLU A 168 -1.17 -10.28 -9.05
C GLU A 168 -0.80 -11.24 -7.91
N VAL A 169 -1.05 -10.87 -6.64
CA VAL A 169 -0.79 -11.74 -5.48
C VAL A 169 -1.40 -13.13 -5.66
N GLU A 170 -2.59 -13.24 -6.24
CA GLU A 170 -3.25 -14.53 -6.46
C GLU A 170 -2.54 -15.44 -7.47
N ASP A 171 -1.72 -14.89 -8.37
CA ASP A 171 -1.08 -15.63 -9.46
C ASP A 171 0.14 -16.43 -8.99
N TRP A 172 0.79 -15.99 -7.92
CA TRP A 172 2.01 -16.59 -7.38
C TRP A 172 1.88 -17.03 -5.92
N SER A 173 0.67 -17.02 -5.35
CA SER A 173 0.39 -17.52 -4.00
C SER A 173 -0.94 -18.31 -3.92
N ASP A 174 -1.19 -18.91 -2.76
CA ASP A 174 -2.46 -19.54 -2.39
C ASP A 174 -3.49 -18.55 -1.80
N ILE A 175 -3.15 -17.25 -1.74
CA ILE A 175 -4.09 -16.19 -1.37
C ILE A 175 -5.19 -16.08 -2.43
N ARG A 176 -6.41 -15.86 -1.96
CA ARG A 176 -7.56 -15.53 -2.80
C ARG A 176 -8.23 -14.28 -2.29
N LEU A 177 -8.27 -13.24 -3.12
CA LEU A 177 -8.95 -12.00 -2.83
C LEU A 177 -10.45 -12.22 -2.75
N ASN A 178 -11.10 -11.44 -1.88
CA ASN A 178 -12.54 -11.34 -1.84
C ASN A 178 -13.06 -10.94 -3.23
N PRO A 179 -14.16 -11.54 -3.74
CA PRO A 179 -14.74 -11.18 -5.03
C PRO A 179 -14.99 -9.67 -5.21
N ASP A 180 -15.37 -8.95 -4.15
CA ASP A 180 -15.58 -7.50 -4.20
C ASP A 180 -14.28 -6.75 -4.51
N ILE A 181 -13.20 -7.16 -3.85
CA ILE A 181 -11.88 -6.54 -3.94
C ILE A 181 -11.27 -6.89 -5.30
N ARG A 182 -11.34 -8.16 -5.71
CA ARG A 182 -10.88 -8.59 -7.05
C ARG A 182 -11.64 -7.84 -8.15
N TYR A 183 -12.96 -7.76 -8.06
CA TYR A 183 -13.77 -7.01 -9.03
C TYR A 183 -13.42 -5.52 -9.02
N TYR A 184 -13.28 -4.89 -7.85
CA TYR A 184 -12.87 -3.50 -7.74
C TYR A 184 -11.56 -3.23 -8.46
N VAL A 185 -10.51 -4.02 -8.16
CA VAL A 185 -9.16 -3.83 -8.71
C VAL A 185 -9.17 -3.97 -10.24
N GLU A 186 -9.76 -5.05 -10.74
CA GLU A 186 -9.81 -5.37 -12.17
C GLU A 186 -10.68 -4.38 -12.95
N ALA A 187 -11.83 -3.98 -12.39
CA ALA A 187 -12.71 -3.01 -13.04
C ALA A 187 -12.06 -1.62 -13.13
N ARG A 188 -11.36 -1.19 -12.08
CA ARG A 188 -10.58 0.05 -12.09
C ARG A 188 -9.46 0.01 -13.13
N GLN A 189 -8.75 -1.12 -13.24
CA GLN A 189 -7.71 -1.30 -14.24
C GLN A 189 -8.27 -1.30 -15.66
N ALA A 190 -9.35 -2.05 -15.92
CA ALA A 190 -10.01 -2.09 -17.22
C ALA A 190 -10.48 -0.69 -17.66
N ARG A 191 -11.21 0.03 -16.78
CA ARG A 191 -11.74 1.37 -17.06
C ARG A 191 -10.64 2.39 -17.35
N ARG A 192 -9.47 2.29 -16.70
CA ARG A 192 -8.31 3.14 -16.98
C ARG A 192 -7.87 3.06 -18.44
N TYR A 193 -7.95 1.86 -19.04
CA TYR A 193 -7.59 1.61 -20.43
C TYR A 193 -8.77 1.71 -21.39
N GLY A 194 -9.92 2.22 -20.95
CA GLY A 194 -11.13 2.30 -21.77
C GLY A 194 -11.78 0.96 -22.08
N ASN A 195 -11.44 -0.09 -21.32
CA ASN A 195 -11.99 -1.43 -21.47
C ASN A 195 -13.14 -1.67 -20.48
N GLU A 196 -14.02 -2.60 -20.83
CA GLU A 196 -15.02 -3.11 -19.91
C GLU A 196 -14.41 -4.13 -18.94
N PRO A 197 -14.82 -4.16 -17.66
CA PRO A 197 -14.43 -5.21 -16.73
C PRO A 197 -14.86 -6.60 -17.22
N ALA A 198 -14.09 -7.63 -16.91
CA ALA A 198 -14.43 -9.00 -17.28
C ALA A 198 -15.81 -9.40 -16.71
N PRO A 199 -16.80 -9.82 -17.56
CA PRO A 199 -18.15 -10.14 -17.10
C PRO A 199 -18.19 -11.18 -15.98
N ILE A 200 -17.28 -12.16 -16.04
CA ILE A 200 -17.20 -13.24 -15.06
C ILE A 200 -16.98 -12.75 -13.62
N LEU A 201 -16.24 -11.65 -13.42
CA LEU A 201 -15.98 -11.09 -12.08
C LEU A 201 -17.24 -10.43 -11.52
N ARG A 202 -17.95 -9.68 -12.37
CA ARG A 202 -19.26 -9.07 -12.05
C ARG A 202 -20.28 -10.15 -11.69
N ASP A 203 -20.38 -11.19 -12.51
CA ASP A 203 -21.29 -12.30 -12.29
C ASP A 203 -20.95 -13.07 -11.01
N THR A 204 -19.66 -13.18 -10.66
CA THR A 204 -19.21 -13.80 -9.41
C THR A 204 -19.68 -13.01 -8.19
N VAL A 205 -19.57 -11.68 -8.21
CA VAL A 205 -20.10 -10.82 -7.12
C VAL A 205 -21.63 -11.00 -7.00
N ILE A 206 -22.36 -10.97 -8.12
CA ILE A 206 -23.82 -11.17 -8.12
C ILE A 206 -24.18 -12.54 -7.55
N ALA A 207 -23.51 -13.60 -8.00
CA ALA A 207 -23.83 -14.97 -7.60
C ALA A 207 -23.56 -15.23 -6.12
N LEU A 208 -22.50 -14.64 -5.56
CA LEU A 208 -22.10 -14.89 -4.18
C LEU A 208 -22.72 -13.91 -3.18
N GLN A 209 -23.02 -12.68 -3.60
CA GLN A 209 -23.36 -11.58 -2.69
C GLN A 209 -24.58 -10.76 -3.13
N GLY A 210 -25.12 -11.00 -4.33
CA GLY A 210 -26.30 -10.33 -4.85
C GLY A 210 -26.04 -9.02 -5.60
N LYS A 211 -27.08 -8.48 -6.22
CA LYS A 211 -27.01 -7.27 -7.08
C LYS A 211 -26.77 -5.99 -6.28
N ASP A 212 -27.31 -5.89 -5.08
CA ASP A 212 -27.14 -4.70 -4.23
C ASP A 212 -25.68 -4.54 -3.82
N ARG A 213 -24.98 -5.65 -3.55
CA ARG A 213 -23.56 -5.64 -3.27
C ARG A 213 -22.75 -5.17 -4.47
N LEU A 214 -23.05 -5.69 -5.66
CA LEU A 214 -22.40 -5.23 -6.89
C LEU A 214 -22.59 -3.72 -7.09
N ALA A 215 -23.81 -3.21 -6.91
CA ALA A 215 -24.10 -1.78 -7.05
C ALA A 215 -23.26 -0.92 -6.07
N PHE A 216 -23.10 -1.38 -4.83
CA PHE A 216 -22.21 -0.75 -3.87
C PHE A 216 -20.74 -0.74 -4.34
N VAL A 217 -20.23 -1.87 -4.84
CA VAL A 217 -18.84 -1.94 -5.33
C VAL A 217 -18.65 -1.06 -6.57
N GLU A 218 -19.60 -1.03 -7.49
CA GLU A 218 -19.59 -0.15 -8.67
C GLU A 218 -19.61 1.34 -8.30
N ASP A 219 -20.35 1.74 -7.26
CA ASP A 219 -20.30 3.11 -6.69
C ASP A 219 -18.94 3.42 -6.07
N ALA A 220 -18.39 2.50 -5.28
CA ALA A 220 -17.07 2.67 -4.68
C ALA A 220 -15.96 2.80 -5.74
N ILE A 221 -16.06 2.07 -6.85
CA ILE A 221 -15.16 2.21 -8.02
C ILE A 221 -15.24 3.64 -8.59
N ALA A 222 -16.44 4.22 -8.69
CA ALA A 222 -16.63 5.58 -9.18
C ALA A 222 -16.04 6.63 -8.23
N ARG A 223 -16.08 6.38 -6.91
CA ARG A 223 -15.52 7.25 -5.87
C ARG A 223 -14.03 7.01 -5.57
N ASN A 224 -13.39 6.02 -6.21
CA ASN A 224 -12.03 5.55 -5.91
C ASN A 224 -11.83 5.11 -4.44
N ASP A 225 -12.84 4.47 -3.86
CA ASP A 225 -12.91 4.16 -2.44
C ASP A 225 -12.66 2.67 -2.16
N LEU A 226 -11.41 2.22 -2.37
CA LEU A 226 -11.02 0.83 -2.09
C LEU A 226 -11.20 0.48 -0.61
N HIS A 227 -10.95 1.43 0.28
CA HIS A 227 -11.08 1.26 1.73
C HIS A 227 -12.49 0.82 2.11
N ALA A 228 -13.52 1.53 1.62
CA ALA A 228 -14.91 1.16 1.89
C ALA A 228 -15.26 -0.24 1.36
N VAL A 229 -14.70 -0.65 0.21
CA VAL A 229 -14.89 -2.02 -0.31
C VAL A 229 -14.28 -3.05 0.64
N ILE A 230 -13.04 -2.84 1.09
CA ILE A 230 -12.33 -3.76 1.99
C ILE A 230 -13.06 -3.88 3.33
N GLU A 231 -13.41 -2.76 3.97
CA GLU A 231 -14.06 -2.76 5.28
C GLU A 231 -15.40 -3.51 5.26
N THR A 232 -16.21 -3.27 4.23
CA THR A 232 -17.56 -3.82 4.13
C THR A 232 -17.62 -5.20 3.46
N SER A 233 -16.51 -5.67 2.89
CA SER A 233 -16.44 -7.00 2.28
C SER A 233 -16.75 -8.10 3.29
N PRO A 234 -17.32 -9.24 2.90
CA PRO A 234 -17.48 -10.36 3.84
C PRO A 234 -16.12 -10.90 4.34
N PRO A 235 -16.07 -11.60 5.49
CA PRO A 235 -14.82 -12.16 6.01
C PRO A 235 -14.23 -13.20 5.04
N CYS A 236 -12.92 -13.45 5.10
CA CYS A 236 -12.24 -14.36 4.18
C CYS A 236 -12.81 -15.80 4.22
N SER A 237 -13.32 -16.23 5.39
CA SER A 237 -13.97 -17.53 5.55
C SER A 237 -15.23 -17.71 4.70
N ALA A 238 -15.88 -16.62 4.26
CA ALA A 238 -17.05 -16.70 3.38
C ALA A 238 -16.71 -17.20 1.96
N PHE A 239 -15.42 -17.20 1.59
CA PHE A 239 -14.95 -17.57 0.25
C PHE A 239 -13.90 -18.68 0.28
N ALA A 240 -13.78 -19.39 1.40
CA ALA A 240 -13.00 -20.62 1.44
C ALA A 240 -13.53 -21.59 0.36
N PRO A 241 -12.68 -22.47 -0.22
CA PRO A 241 -13.12 -23.40 -1.27
C PRO A 241 -14.39 -24.19 -0.92
N GLU A 242 -14.54 -24.61 0.33
CA GLU A 242 -15.73 -25.29 0.85
C GLU A 242 -16.98 -24.40 0.84
N ALA A 243 -16.86 -23.14 1.24
CA ALA A 243 -17.96 -22.17 1.23
C ALA A 243 -18.40 -21.86 -0.21
N LEU A 244 -17.45 -21.73 -1.13
CA LEU A 244 -17.72 -21.54 -2.56
C LEU A 244 -18.37 -22.78 -3.19
N ALA A 245 -17.93 -23.99 -2.84
CA ALA A 245 -18.54 -25.23 -3.30
C ALA A 245 -20.00 -25.33 -2.83
N LYS A 246 -20.25 -25.08 -1.54
CA LYS A 246 -21.59 -25.08 -0.95
C LYS A 246 -22.51 -24.01 -1.55
N ALA A 247 -21.99 -22.80 -1.80
CA ALA A 247 -22.76 -21.74 -2.45
C ALA A 247 -23.11 -22.12 -3.90
N ARG A 248 -22.19 -22.75 -4.64
CA ARG A 248 -22.44 -23.26 -6.00
C ARG A 248 -23.45 -24.41 -6.02
N GLU A 249 -23.43 -25.29 -5.03
CA GLU A 249 -24.42 -26.36 -4.88
C GLU A 249 -25.81 -25.80 -4.53
N ALA A 250 -25.88 -24.87 -3.57
CA ALA A 250 -27.13 -24.19 -3.21
C ALA A 250 -27.73 -23.39 -4.38
N ALA A 251 -26.89 -22.75 -5.20
CA ALA A 251 -27.31 -22.04 -6.40
C ALA A 251 -27.76 -22.96 -7.55
N ARG A 252 -27.44 -24.26 -7.50
CA ARG A 252 -27.92 -25.24 -8.49
C ARG A 252 -29.34 -25.72 -8.23
N GLY A 253 -29.86 -25.58 -7.01
CA GLY A 253 -31.22 -25.98 -6.63
C GLY A 253 -31.44 -27.49 -6.67
N ASP A 254 -32.25 -28.00 -5.74
CA ASP A 254 -32.76 -29.38 -5.78
C ASP A 254 -33.50 -29.64 -7.11
N PRO A 255 -33.33 -30.84 -7.72
CA PRO A 255 -34.12 -31.20 -8.89
C PRO A 255 -35.60 -31.17 -8.51
N ILE A 256 -36.39 -30.41 -9.29
CA ILE A 256 -37.86 -30.48 -9.29
C ILE A 256 -38.29 -31.90 -9.68
#